data_AF-A0A4P8XJ52-F1
#
_entry.id   AF-A0A4P8XJ52-F1
#
_cell.length_a   1.000
_cell.length_b   1.000
_cell.length_c   1.000
_cell.angle_alpha   90.00
_cell.angle_beta   90.00
_cell.angle_gamma   90.00
#
_symmetry.space_group_name_H-M   'P 1'
#
loop_
_entity.id
_entity.type
_entity.pdbx_description
1 polymer ?
#
loop_
_entity_poly.entity_id
_entity_poly.type
_entity_poly.pdbx_seq_one_letter_code
_entity_poly.pdbx_strand_id
1 'polypeptide(L)'
;MKSVLKVWIIITFLISIFSIAIFWPRYVDNEFPLFSDIMMILVFLPSFFILFFSIFSFIINQWFIKKTGLKLCTSAVLYSMSYYSLYVIFDDIWSVNMRFMLISLTSLAGLIHYMITYGLMFKGIKNS
;
A
#
# COMPACT_ATOMS: atom_id res chain seq x y z
N MET A 1 0.98 -21.61 -11.08
CA MET A 1 0.35 -20.60 -10.19
C MET A 1 1.35 -19.83 -9.32
N LYS A 2 2.37 -20.48 -8.72
CA LYS A 2 3.44 -19.78 -7.98
C LYS A 2 4.18 -18.72 -8.82
N SER A 3 4.41 -18.97 -10.11
CA SER A 3 5.05 -18.01 -11.02
C SER A 3 4.21 -16.75 -11.27
N VAL A 4 2.89 -16.89 -11.39
CA VAL A 4 1.97 -15.76 -11.58
C VAL A 4 1.96 -14.85 -10.36
N LEU A 5 1.90 -15.42 -9.15
CA LEU A 5 1.99 -14.66 -7.90
C LEU A 5 3.32 -13.89 -7.78
N LYS A 6 4.44 -14.52 -8.15
CA LYS A 6 5.75 -13.86 -8.15
C LYS A 6 5.80 -12.68 -9.13
N VAL A 7 5.33 -12.89 -10.36
CA VAL A 7 5.27 -11.83 -11.38
C VAL A 7 4.35 -10.69 -10.93
N TRP A 8 3.18 -11.00 -10.39
CA TRP A 8 2.24 -10.02 -9.82
C TRP A 8 2.90 -9.15 -8.75
N ILE A 9 3.57 -9.76 -7.77
CA ILE A 9 4.23 -9.04 -6.67
C ILE A 9 5.42 -8.22 -7.17
N ILE A 10 6.22 -8.72 -8.11
CA ILE A 10 7.35 -7.97 -8.68
C ILE A 10 6.85 -6.74 -9.44
N ILE A 11 5.85 -6.89 -10.31
CA ILE A 11 5.30 -5.77 -11.09
C ILE A 11 4.71 -4.72 -10.17
N THR A 12 3.87 -5.13 -9.22
CA THR A 12 3.22 -4.20 -8.28
C THR A 12 4.22 -3.52 -7.35
N PHE A 13 5.29 -4.21 -6.95
CA PHE A 13 6.41 -3.63 -6.21
C PHE A 13 7.11 -2.52 -6.99
N LEU A 14 7.52 -2.81 -8.23
CA LEU A 14 8.21 -1.85 -9.09
C LEU A 14 7.35 -0.62 -9.39
N ILE A 15 6.08 -0.85 -9.75
CA ILE A 15 5.12 0.25 -10.00
C ILE A 15 4.94 1.08 -8.73
N SER A 16 4.79 0.46 -7.56
CA SER A 16 4.54 1.21 -6.33
C SER A 16 5.75 2.05 -5.92
N ILE A 17 6.96 1.52 -6.02
CA ILE A 17 8.19 2.29 -5.76
C ILE A 17 8.30 3.46 -6.73
N PHE A 18 8.11 3.21 -8.03
CA PHE A 18 8.19 4.23 -9.05
C PHE A 18 7.18 5.35 -8.78
N SER A 19 5.91 4.99 -8.54
CA SER A 19 4.85 5.93 -8.21
C SER A 19 5.15 6.76 -6.96
N ILE A 20 5.64 6.15 -5.88
CA ILE A 20 5.97 6.86 -4.64
C ILE A 20 7.14 7.82 -4.84
N ALA A 21 8.15 7.42 -5.61
CA ALA A 21 9.32 8.25 -5.86
C ALA A 21 8.99 9.46 -6.75
N ILE A 22 8.17 9.27 -7.78
CA ILE A 22 7.81 10.32 -8.74
C ILE A 22 6.75 11.27 -8.17
N PHE A 23 5.73 10.73 -7.51
CA PHE A 23 4.59 11.51 -7.01
C PHE A 23 4.69 11.81 -5.51
N TRP A 24 5.92 11.88 -4.98
CA TRP A 24 6.14 12.27 -3.60
C TRP A 24 5.54 13.67 -3.35
N PRO A 25 4.82 13.90 -2.23
CA PRO A 25 4.22 15.19 -1.92
C PRO A 25 5.31 16.26 -1.69
N ARG A 26 5.66 16.99 -2.75
CA ARG A 26 6.54 18.16 -2.71
C ARG A 26 5.84 19.31 -3.45
N TYR A 27 5.37 20.30 -2.69
CA TYR A 27 4.66 21.46 -3.21
C TYR A 27 5.56 22.68 -3.43
N VAL A 28 6.84 22.59 -3.05
CA VAL A 28 7.82 23.66 -3.24
C VAL A 28 8.04 23.86 -4.74
N ASP A 29 7.86 25.09 -5.22
CA ASP A 29 8.00 25.51 -6.62
C ASP A 29 7.08 24.78 -7.61
N ASN A 30 5.95 24.26 -7.14
CA ASN A 30 5.03 23.51 -7.98
C ASN A 30 4.12 24.42 -8.81
N GLU A 31 4.33 24.45 -10.12
CA GLU A 31 3.55 25.24 -11.07
C GLU A 31 2.09 24.76 -11.19
N PHE A 32 1.81 23.49 -10.88
CA PHE A 32 0.49 22.87 -11.04
C PHE A 32 0.02 22.12 -9.77
N PRO A 33 -0.34 22.85 -8.70
CA PRO A 33 -0.70 22.24 -7.41
C PRO A 33 -1.89 21.27 -7.52
N LEU A 34 -2.92 21.62 -8.30
CA LEU A 34 -4.09 20.76 -8.50
C LEU A 34 -3.75 19.42 -9.17
N PHE A 35 -2.83 19.43 -10.14
CA PHE A 35 -2.39 18.21 -10.81
C PHE A 35 -1.65 17.30 -9.83
N SER A 36 -0.81 17.89 -8.97
CA SER A 36 -0.11 17.14 -7.92
C SER A 36 -1.06 16.56 -6.89
N ASP A 37 -2.11 17.27 -6.49
CA ASP A 37 -3.13 16.73 -5.59
C ASP A 37 -3.84 15.52 -6.20
N ILE A 38 -4.21 15.61 -7.49
CA ILE A 38 -4.86 14.51 -8.21
C ILE A 38 -3.93 13.30 -8.27
N MET A 39 -2.67 13.48 -8.68
CA MET A 39 -1.70 12.38 -8.76
C MET A 39 -1.38 11.79 -7.40
N MET A 40 -1.40 12.61 -6.35
CA MET A 40 -1.19 12.13 -5.00
C MET A 40 -2.33 11.22 -4.53
N ILE A 41 -3.57 11.61 -4.79
CA ILE A 41 -4.75 10.84 -4.39
C ILE A 41 -4.91 9.57 -5.22
N LEU A 42 -4.72 9.67 -6.54
CA LEU A 42 -4.99 8.57 -7.46
C LEU A 42 -3.82 7.59 -7.59
N VAL A 43 -2.59 8.04 -7.37
CA VAL A 43 -1.38 7.25 -7.63
C VAL A 43 -0.56 7.06 -6.36
N PHE A 44 -0.09 8.14 -5.74
CA PHE A 44 0.81 8.05 -4.59
C PHE A 44 0.19 7.27 -3.41
N LEU A 45 -0.99 7.70 -2.93
CA LEU A 45 -1.63 7.13 -1.76
C LEU A 45 -1.95 5.62 -1.94
N PRO A 46 -2.61 5.19 -3.04
CA PRO A 46 -2.78 3.77 -3.34
C PRO A 46 -1.46 3.00 -3.40
N SER A 47 -0.46 3.52 -4.11
CA SER A 47 0.86 2.88 -4.22
C SER A 47 1.55 2.74 -2.87
N PHE A 48 1.44 3.75 -2.00
CA PHE A 48 1.99 3.72 -0.64
C PHE A 48 1.41 2.55 0.16
N PHE A 49 0.08 2.39 0.17
CA PHE A 49 -0.55 1.27 0.88
C PHE A 49 -0.27 -0.08 0.23
N ILE A 50 -0.17 -0.15 -1.10
CA ILE A 50 0.23 -1.39 -1.78
C ILE A 50 1.64 -1.80 -1.36
N LEU A 51 2.59 -0.87 -1.30
CA LEU A 51 3.97 -1.17 -0.93
C LEU A 51 4.12 -1.49 0.56
N PHE A 52 3.80 -0.54 1.42
CA PHE A 52 4.14 -0.59 2.85
C PHE A 52 3.18 -1.44 3.67
N PHE A 53 1.92 -1.54 3.26
CA PHE A 53 1.00 -2.47 3.88
C PHE A 53 0.99 -3.81 3.13
N SER A 54 0.53 -3.86 1.87
CA SER A 54 0.26 -5.16 1.25
C SER A 54 1.51 -5.99 0.95
N ILE A 55 2.51 -5.42 0.26
CA ILE A 55 3.69 -6.16 -0.19
C ILE A 55 4.57 -6.53 0.99
N PHE A 56 4.80 -5.59 1.91
CA PHE A 56 5.58 -5.88 3.13
C PHE A 56 4.89 -6.91 4.02
N SER A 57 3.57 -6.83 4.19
CA SER A 57 2.83 -7.87 4.91
C SER A 57 3.01 -9.24 4.24
N PHE A 58 2.97 -9.30 2.90
CA PHE A 58 3.21 -10.54 2.18
C PHE A 58 4.62 -11.09 2.40
N ILE A 59 5.66 -10.27 2.23
CA ILE A 59 7.06 -10.69 2.40
C ILE A 59 7.31 -11.17 3.83
N ILE A 60 6.89 -10.38 4.83
CA ILE A 60 7.08 -10.70 6.24
C ILE A 60 6.34 -11.99 6.60
N ASN A 61 5.07 -12.09 6.20
CA ASN A 61 4.24 -13.24 6.53
C ASN A 61 4.64 -14.51 5.78
N GLN A 62 5.25 -14.40 4.60
CA GLN A 62 5.69 -15.56 3.83
C GLN A 62 7.04 -16.10 4.31
N TRP A 63 7.96 -15.22 4.71
CA TRP A 63 9.33 -15.61 5.03
C TRP A 63 9.57 -15.82 6.53
N PHE A 64 8.89 -15.08 7.41
CA PHE A 64 9.21 -15.06 8.84
C PHE A 64 8.14 -15.69 9.73
N ILE A 65 6.87 -15.72 9.30
CA ILE A 65 5.75 -16.08 10.18
C ILE A 65 5.01 -17.31 9.67
N LYS A 66 4.94 -18.37 10.48
CA LYS A 66 4.18 -19.58 10.13
C LYS A 66 2.73 -19.54 10.65
N LYS A 67 2.52 -19.01 11.86
CA LYS A 67 1.20 -19.03 12.54
C LYS A 67 0.25 -17.99 11.96
N THR A 68 -0.96 -18.41 11.57
CA THR A 68 -1.99 -17.54 10.95
C THR A 68 -2.38 -16.35 11.82
N GLY A 69 -2.55 -16.53 13.14
CA GLY A 69 -2.89 -15.43 14.04
C GLY A 69 -1.83 -14.33 14.06
N LEU A 70 -0.55 -14.70 14.05
CA LEU A 70 0.55 -13.75 13.97
C LEU A 70 0.60 -13.02 12.62
N LYS A 71 0.25 -13.70 11.52
CA LYS A 71 0.16 -13.06 10.18
C LYS A 71 -0.91 -11.97 10.15
N LEU A 72 -2.05 -12.19 10.80
CA LEU A 72 -3.12 -11.19 10.90
C LEU A 72 -2.67 -10.01 11.75
N CYS A 73 -2.02 -10.28 12.89
CA CYS A 73 -1.50 -9.25 13.77
C CYS A 73 -0.45 -8.36 13.09
N THR A 74 0.52 -8.94 12.39
CA THR A 74 1.53 -8.16 11.64
C THR A 74 0.93 -7.35 10.52
N SER A 75 -0.01 -7.91 9.75
CA SER A 75 -0.71 -7.15 8.71
C SER A 75 -1.51 -5.98 9.29
N ALA A 76 -2.16 -6.17 10.44
CA ALA A 76 -2.88 -5.09 11.13
C ALA A 76 -1.92 -3.99 11.61
N VAL A 77 -0.77 -4.37 12.20
CA VAL A 77 0.27 -3.41 12.61
C VAL A 77 0.80 -2.62 11.41
N LEU A 78 1.14 -3.28 10.31
CA LEU A 78 1.66 -2.62 9.10
C LEU A 78 0.61 -1.70 8.47
N TYR A 79 -0.66 -2.09 8.47
CA TYR A 79 -1.75 -1.23 8.04
C TYR A 79 -1.84 0.03 8.90
N SER A 80 -1.88 -0.12 10.24
CA SER A 80 -1.95 1.00 11.17
C SER A 80 -0.72 1.92 11.06
N MET A 81 0.48 1.35 10.93
CA MET A 81 1.70 2.14 10.74
C MET A 81 1.67 2.91 9.41
N SER A 82 1.23 2.27 8.32
CA SER A 82 1.12 2.93 7.01
C SER A 82 0.13 4.08 7.05
N TYR A 83 -1.04 3.84 7.65
CA TYR A 83 -2.08 4.84 7.83
C TYR A 83 -1.58 6.02 8.67
N TYR A 84 -0.99 5.74 9.82
CA TYR A 84 -0.47 6.76 10.72
C TYR A 84 0.66 7.57 10.07
N SER A 85 1.57 6.92 9.34
CA SER A 85 2.66 7.59 8.63
C SER A 85 2.12 8.62 7.64
N LEU A 86 1.13 8.25 6.83
CA LEU A 86 0.49 9.18 5.90
C LEU A 86 -0.26 10.29 6.63
N TYR A 87 -0.92 9.96 7.74
CA TYR A 87 -1.64 10.95 8.54
C TYR A 87 -0.71 12.05 9.07
N VAL A 88 0.52 11.68 9.46
CA VAL A 88 1.57 12.60 9.91
C VAL A 88 2.21 13.35 8.72
N ILE A 89 2.51 12.67 7.62
CA ILE A 89 3.13 13.28 6.43
C ILE A 89 2.26 14.43 5.87
N PHE A 90 0.94 14.28 5.93
CA PHE A 90 0.00 15.27 5.41
C PHE A 90 -0.49 16.28 6.44
N ASP A 91 0.13 16.34 7.63
CA ASP A 91 -0.39 17.16 8.73
C ASP A 91 -0.51 18.64 8.36
N ASP A 92 0.52 19.16 7.69
CA ASP A 92 0.60 20.57 7.29
C ASP A 92 -0.15 20.89 5.97
N ILE A 93 -0.62 19.87 5.25
CA ILE A 93 -1.15 20.02 3.88
C ILE A 93 -2.69 19.93 3.88
N TRP A 94 -3.26 18.99 4.63
CA TRP A 94 -4.69 18.71 4.61
C TRP A 94 -5.31 18.82 6.00
N SER A 95 -6.56 19.28 6.04
CA SER A 95 -7.35 19.28 7.28
C SER A 95 -7.54 17.86 7.82
N VAL A 96 -7.70 17.75 9.15
CA VAL A 96 -7.96 16.49 9.88
C VAL A 96 -9.01 15.61 9.18
N ASN A 97 -10.14 16.21 8.78
CA ASN A 97 -11.25 15.51 8.15
C ASN A 97 -10.90 15.02 6.74
N MET A 98 -10.22 15.84 5.95
CA MET A 98 -9.79 15.50 4.59
C MET A 98 -8.75 14.37 4.62
N ARG A 99 -7.77 14.44 5.53
CA ARG A 99 -6.79 13.36 5.75
C ARG A 99 -7.49 12.06 6.08
N PHE A 100 -8.39 12.07 7.06
CA PHE A 100 -9.13 10.88 7.46
C PHE A 100 -9.91 10.28 6.28
N MET A 101 -10.65 11.09 5.52
CA MET A 101 -11.44 10.62 4.39
C MET A 101 -10.56 10.05 3.27
N LEU A 102 -9.57 10.81 2.80
CA LEU A 102 -8.75 10.42 1.65
C LEU A 102 -7.85 9.23 1.95
N ILE A 103 -7.20 9.20 3.12
CA ILE A 103 -6.35 8.07 3.52
C ILE A 103 -7.20 6.81 3.69
N SER A 104 -8.40 6.91 4.29
CA SER A 104 -9.28 5.75 4.44
C SER A 104 -9.82 5.23 3.11
N LEU A 105 -10.12 6.12 2.15
CA LEU A 105 -10.60 5.72 0.83
C LEU A 105 -9.48 5.04 0.03
N THR A 106 -8.29 5.62 0.03
CA THR A 106 -7.15 5.12 -0.75
C THR A 106 -6.51 3.88 -0.12
N SER A 107 -6.61 3.69 1.19
CA SER A 107 -6.15 2.47 1.87
C SER A 107 -6.90 1.23 1.40
N LEU A 108 -8.12 1.38 0.89
CA LEU A 108 -8.89 0.30 0.28
C LEU A 108 -8.13 -0.34 -0.89
N ALA A 109 -7.37 0.43 -1.67
CA ALA A 109 -6.56 -0.12 -2.76
C ALA A 109 -5.49 -1.09 -2.23
N GLY A 110 -4.82 -0.74 -1.12
CA GLY A 110 -3.90 -1.63 -0.44
C GLY A 110 -4.58 -2.88 0.14
N LEU A 111 -5.78 -2.72 0.73
CA LEU A 111 -6.59 -3.84 1.24
C LEU A 111 -7.01 -4.80 0.12
N ILE A 112 -7.52 -4.27 -1.00
CA ILE A 112 -7.88 -5.07 -2.17
C ILE A 112 -6.66 -5.82 -2.70
N HIS A 113 -5.53 -5.13 -2.86
CA HIS A 113 -4.28 -5.77 -3.31
C HIS A 113 -3.81 -6.87 -2.34
N TYR A 114 -3.91 -6.64 -1.03
CA TYR A 114 -3.59 -7.64 -0.01
C TYR A 114 -4.49 -8.85 -0.09
N MET A 115 -5.80 -8.66 -0.23
CA MET A 115 -6.78 -9.75 -0.39
C MET A 115 -6.54 -10.57 -1.66
N ILE A 116 -6.24 -9.92 -2.79
CA ILE A 116 -5.89 -10.60 -4.04
C ILE A 116 -4.62 -11.43 -3.85
N THR A 117 -3.57 -10.83 -3.26
CA THR A 117 -2.29 -11.49 -3.01
C THR A 117 -2.46 -12.73 -2.13
N TYR A 118 -3.21 -12.59 -1.03
CA TYR A 118 -3.50 -13.69 -0.11
C TYR A 118 -4.37 -14.76 -0.76
N GLY A 119 -5.40 -14.39 -1.51
CA GLY A 119 -6.25 -15.31 -2.25
C GLY A 119 -5.50 -16.14 -3.29
N LEU A 120 -4.61 -15.50 -4.07
CA LEU A 120 -3.74 -16.18 -5.03
C LEU A 120 -2.76 -17.15 -4.35
N MET A 121 -2.27 -16.80 -3.15
CA MET A 121 -1.44 -17.69 -2.33
C MET A 121 -2.19 -18.94 -1.90
N PHE A 122 -3.41 -18.81 -1.36
CA PHE A 122 -4.22 -19.95 -0.92
C PHE A 122 -4.55 -20.91 -2.06
N LYS A 123 -4.95 -20.37 -3.22
CA LYS A 123 -5.18 -21.17 -4.42
C LYS A 123 -3.89 -21.91 -4.82
N GLY A 124 -2.75 -21.24 -4.71
CA GLY A 124 -1.42 -21.77 -5.05
C GLY A 124 -0.99 -22.96 -4.20
N ILE A 125 -1.45 -23.04 -2.93
CA ILE A 125 -1.18 -24.16 -2.02
C ILE A 125 -2.09 -25.35 -2.33
N LYS A 126 -3.37 -25.13 -2.66
CA LYS A 126 -4.30 -26.23 -2.98
C LYS A 126 -3.95 -27.00 -4.27
N ASN A 127 -3.22 -26.37 -5.19
CA ASN A 127 -2.87 -26.94 -6.50
C ASN A 127 -1.42 -27.48 -6.55
N SER A 128 -0.73 -27.63 -5.42
CA SER A 128 0.63 -28.19 -5.32
C SER A 128 0.68 -29.37 -4.37
#